data_AF-A0A0U4VM59-F1
#
_entry.id   AF-A0A0U4VM59-F1
#
_cell.length_a   1.000
_cell.length_b   1.000
_cell.length_c   1.000
_cell.angle_alpha   90.00
_cell.angle_beta   90.00
_cell.angle_gamma   90.00
#
_symmetry.space_group_name_H-M   'P 1'
#
loop_
_entity.id
_entity.type
_entity.pdbx_description
1 polymer ?
#
loop_
_entity_poly.entity_id
_entity_poly.type
_entity_poly.pdbx_seq_one_letter_code
_entity_poly.pdbx_strand_id
1 'polypeptide(L)'
;MPGLDSDFREALRYAIRNCPARTAGQLAAIDLAGKAISKGPSTLTAFELKTLNLELGFWLTHYQRLQEFSSQRLPHADAEEAPTAPDVDSSRSKAG
;
A
#
# COMPACT_ATOMS: atom_id res chain seq x y z
N MET A 1 -7.93 10.35 14.77
CA MET A 1 -7.61 9.69 13.48
C MET A 1 -6.37 8.83 13.66
N PRO A 2 -6.49 7.54 14.05
CA PRO A 2 -5.34 6.68 14.35
C PRO A 2 -4.62 6.08 13.13
N GLY A 3 -5.14 6.26 11.90
CA GLY A 3 -4.61 5.61 10.68
C GLY A 3 -3.40 6.31 10.04
N LEU A 4 -3.36 7.65 10.04
CA LEU A 4 -2.33 8.43 9.35
C LEU A 4 -0.91 8.18 9.87
N ASP A 5 -0.76 7.95 11.18
CA ASP A 5 0.54 7.64 11.79
C ASP A 5 1.03 6.23 11.45
N SER A 6 0.11 5.29 11.16
CA SER A 6 0.45 3.94 10.73
C SER A 6 0.99 3.95 9.30
N ASP A 7 0.29 4.63 8.40
CA ASP A 7 0.65 4.70 6.97
C ASP A 7 2.01 5.38 6.78
N PHE A 8 2.29 6.45 7.55
CA PHE A 8 3.58 7.13 7.53
C PHE A 8 4.73 6.21 7.98
N ARG A 9 4.54 5.47 9.08
CA ARG A 9 5.56 4.53 9.57
C ARG A 9 5.81 3.40 8.57
N GLU A 10 4.77 2.94 7.90
CA GLU A 10 4.90 1.89 6.90
C GLU A 10 5.61 2.37 5.64
N ALA A 11 5.32 3.60 5.18
CA ALA A 11 6.06 4.25 4.11
C ALA A 11 7.56 4.36 4.42
N LEU A 12 7.91 4.76 5.65
CA LEU A 12 9.32 4.82 6.09
C LEU A 12 9.98 3.43 6.11
N ARG A 13 9.28 2.40 6.61
CA ARG A 13 9.79 1.02 6.57
C ARG A 13 9.98 0.51 5.15
N TYR A 14 9.05 0.84 4.25
CA TYR A 14 9.19 0.55 2.83
C TYR A 14 10.43 1.23 2.24
N ALA A 15 10.62 2.52 2.50
CA ALA A 15 11.78 3.25 2.02
C ALA A 15 13.11 2.68 2.53
N ILE A 16 13.20 2.33 3.82
CA ILE A 16 14.39 1.70 4.42
C ILE A 16 14.74 0.38 3.72
N ARG A 17 13.73 -0.46 3.42
CA ARG A 17 13.96 -1.78 2.79
C ARG A 17 14.39 -1.70 1.32
N ASN A 18 13.97 -0.65 0.61
CA ASN A 18 14.19 -0.54 -0.84
C ASN A 18 15.33 0.42 -1.20
N CYS A 19 15.72 1.33 -0.29
CA CYS A 19 16.81 2.24 -0.56
C CYS A 19 18.15 1.49 -0.66
N PRO A 20 18.95 1.70 -1.73
CA PRO A 20 20.16 0.93 -1.97
C PRO A 20 21.34 1.31 -1.06
N ALA A 21 21.22 2.36 -0.25
CA ALA A 21 22.20 2.76 0.78
C ALA A 21 23.65 2.92 0.27
N ARG A 22 23.83 3.46 -0.95
CA ARG A 22 25.14 3.59 -1.61
C ARG A 22 25.88 4.87 -1.28
N THR A 23 25.19 5.89 -0.78
CA THR A 23 25.77 7.18 -0.42
C THR A 23 25.65 7.42 1.08
N ALA A 24 26.54 8.26 1.63
CA ALA A 24 26.44 8.69 3.03
C ALA A 24 25.11 9.42 3.32
N GLY A 25 24.59 10.16 2.34
CA GLY A 25 23.26 10.80 2.44
C GLY A 25 22.14 9.77 2.60
N GLN A 26 22.16 8.70 1.80
CA GLN A 26 21.18 7.62 1.89
C GLN A 26 21.25 6.87 3.23
N LEU A 27 22.45 6.57 3.71
CA LEU A 27 22.65 5.94 5.02
C LEU A 27 22.12 6.83 6.15
N ALA A 28 22.47 8.12 6.13
CA ALA A 28 21.94 9.08 7.11
C ALA A 28 20.41 9.15 7.05
N ALA A 29 19.82 9.17 5.86
CA ALA A 29 18.37 9.21 5.71
C ALA A 29 17.68 7.94 6.23
N ILE A 30 18.29 6.76 6.07
CA ILE A 30 17.81 5.50 6.64
C ILE A 30 17.83 5.56 8.18
N ASP A 31 18.91 6.07 8.78
CA ASP A 31 19.00 6.23 10.23
C ASP A 31 17.94 7.22 10.77
N LEU A 32 17.74 8.33 10.05
CA LEU A 32 16.71 9.32 10.37
C LEU A 32 15.29 8.74 10.24
N ALA A 33 15.03 7.92 9.23
CA ALA A 33 13.77 7.20 9.10
C ALA A 33 13.57 6.23 10.27
N GLY A 34 14.61 5.51 10.71
CA GLY A 34 14.57 4.66 11.90
C GLY A 34 14.27 5.43 13.19
N LYS A 35 14.89 6.62 13.36
CA LYS A 35 14.61 7.55 14.46
C LYS A 35 13.15 8.02 14.42
N ALA A 36 12.63 8.41 13.26
CA ALA A 36 11.24 8.85 13.10
C ALA A 36 10.22 7.74 13.38
N ILE A 37 10.50 6.49 13.00
CA ILE A 37 9.63 5.34 13.32
C ILE A 37 9.58 5.11 14.84
N SER A 38 10.73 5.20 15.51
CA SER A 38 10.84 4.83 16.93
C SER A 38 10.38 5.94 17.88
N LYS A 39 10.72 7.19 17.57
CA LYS A 39 10.50 8.34 18.45
C LYS A 39 9.46 9.33 17.94
N GLY A 40 9.00 9.15 16.70
CA GLY A 40 8.07 10.06 16.02
C GLY A 40 8.76 11.11 15.15
N PRO A 41 8.08 11.60 14.10
CA PRO A 41 8.63 12.56 13.13
C PRO A 41 8.94 13.93 13.75
N SER A 42 8.25 14.30 14.83
CA SER A 42 8.49 15.56 15.57
C SER A 42 9.87 15.65 16.22
N THR A 43 10.60 14.53 16.31
CA THR A 43 11.97 14.49 16.84
C THR A 43 13.04 14.80 15.80
N LEU A 44 12.64 14.97 14.54
CA LEU A 44 13.52 15.38 13.46
C LEU A 44 13.55 16.91 13.36
N THR A 45 14.75 17.45 13.18
CA THR A 45 14.96 18.84 12.81
C THR A 45 14.52 19.10 11.36
N ALA A 46 14.34 20.36 10.98
CA ALA A 46 14.01 20.73 9.61
C ALA A 46 15.07 20.26 8.59
N PHE A 47 16.35 20.27 8.98
CA PHE A 47 17.43 19.76 8.13
C PHE A 47 17.35 18.23 7.98
N GLU A 48 17.14 17.50 9.08
CA GLU A 48 16.96 16.05 9.06
C GLU A 48 15.75 15.63 8.19
N LEU A 49 14.63 16.35 8.29
CA LEU A 49 13.46 16.14 7.43
C LEU A 49 13.78 16.39 5.96
N LYS A 50 14.59 17.41 5.65
CA LYS A 50 15.02 17.70 4.29
C LYS A 50 15.91 16.58 3.74
N THR A 51 16.86 16.08 4.53
CA THR A 51 17.71 14.93 4.16
C THR A 51 16.87 13.68 3.91
N LEU A 52 15.91 13.38 4.79
CA LEU A 52 15.01 12.25 4.64
C LEU A 52 14.21 12.35 3.34
N ASN A 53 13.61 13.52 3.06
CA ASN A 53 12.84 13.73 1.83
C ASN A 53 13.71 13.70 0.56
N LEU A 54 14.92 14.25 0.61
CA LEU A 54 15.82 14.26 -0.54
C LEU A 54 16.24 12.83 -0.93
N GLU A 55 16.64 12.03 0.05
CA GLU A 55 17.28 10.74 -0.17
C GLU A 55 16.28 9.57 -0.25
N LEU A 56 15.15 9.67 0.46
CA LEU A 56 14.11 8.63 0.49
C LEU A 56 12.82 9.04 -0.23
N GLY A 57 12.69 10.28 -0.71
CA GLY A 57 11.45 10.81 -1.29
C GLY A 57 10.93 10.02 -2.49
N PHE A 58 11.84 9.47 -3.31
CA PHE A 58 11.46 8.57 -4.41
C PHE A 58 10.68 7.35 -3.88
N TRP A 59 11.21 6.67 -2.86
CA TRP A 59 10.60 5.46 -2.30
C TRP A 59 9.30 5.76 -1.55
N LEU A 60 9.23 6.91 -0.87
CA LEU A 60 8.00 7.36 -0.21
C LEU A 60 6.90 7.62 -1.23
N THR A 61 7.23 8.33 -2.32
CA THR A 61 6.29 8.57 -3.43
C THR A 61 5.88 7.27 -4.10
N HIS A 62 6.81 6.35 -4.30
CA HIS A 62 6.53 5.05 -4.89
C HIS A 62 5.56 4.23 -4.02
N TYR A 63 5.77 4.21 -2.71
CA TYR A 63 4.85 3.56 -1.77
C TYR A 63 3.44 4.15 -1.85
N GLN A 64 3.31 5.47 -1.87
CA GLN A 64 2.01 6.13 -1.98
C GLN A 64 1.29 5.73 -3.27
N ARG A 65 1.99 5.71 -4.42
CA ARG A 65 1.41 5.27 -5.69
C ARG A 65 0.95 3.81 -5.65
N LEU A 66 1.75 2.92 -5.05
CA LEU A 66 1.36 1.52 -4.87
C LEU A 66 0.07 1.39 -4.04
N GLN A 67 -0.05 2.16 -2.96
CA GLN A 67 -1.25 2.20 -2.13
C GLN A 67 -2.46 2.69 -2.92
N GLU A 68 -2.32 3.77 -3.70
CA GLU A 68 -3.36 4.31 -4.57
C GLU A 68 -3.82 3.26 -5.61
N PHE A 69 -2.89 2.58 -6.29
CA PHE A 69 -3.22 1.51 -7.24
C PHE A 69 -3.91 0.31 -6.57
N SER A 70 -3.47 -0.07 -5.37
CA SER A 70 -4.08 -1.20 -4.64
C SER A 70 -5.50 -0.87 -4.14
N SER A 71 -5.74 0.39 -3.79
CA SER A 71 -7.05 0.87 -3.33
C SER A 71 -8.07 0.97 -4.47
N GLN A 72 -7.61 1.10 -5.72
CA GLN A 72 -8.47 1.10 -6.91
C GLN A 72 -9.02 -0.29 -7.29
N ARG A 73 -8.62 -1.38 -6.61
CA ARG A 73 -8.96 -2.76 -7.01
C ARG A 73 -10.32 -3.30 -6.56
N LEU A 74 -11.18 -2.54 -5.89
CA LEU A 74 -12.57 -2.96 -5.58
C LEU A 74 -13.52 -1.77 -5.72
N PRO A 75 -14.40 -1.77 -6.74
CA PRO A 75 -15.69 -2.43 -6.56
C PRO A 75 -16.21 -3.12 -7.84
N HIS A 76 -16.25 -4.46 -7.86
CA HIS A 76 -17.21 -5.33 -8.57
C HIS A 76 -16.60 -6.73 -8.75
N ALA A 77 -16.69 -7.57 -7.73
CA ALA A 77 -16.54 -9.02 -7.92
C ALA A 77 -17.35 -9.85 -6.90
N ASP A 78 -18.33 -9.24 -6.23
CA ASP A 78 -19.29 -9.95 -5.39
C ASP A 78 -20.69 -9.38 -5.66
N ALA A 79 -21.20 -9.64 -6.86
CA ALA A 79 -22.62 -9.72 -7.09
C ALA A 79 -22.83 -11.05 -7.83
N GLU A 80 -23.38 -12.00 -7.09
CA GLU A 80 -23.88 -13.27 -7.58
C GLU A 80 -24.69 -13.08 -8.87
N GLU A 81 -24.40 -13.89 -9.88
CA GLU A 81 -25.47 -14.44 -10.70
C GLU A 81 -25.11 -15.89 -10.97
N ALA A 82 -25.64 -16.76 -10.10
CA ALA A 82 -25.73 -18.18 -10.37
C ALA A 82 -26.41 -18.36 -11.74
N PRO A 83 -25.91 -19.21 -12.65
CA PRO A 83 -26.64 -19.50 -13.87
C PRO A 83 -27.91 -20.26 -13.49
N THR A 84 -29.05 -19.57 -13.44
CA THR A 84 -30.37 -20.18 -13.50
C THR A 84 -30.45 -20.92 -14.83
N ALA A 85 -30.22 -22.24 -14.78
CA ALA A 85 -30.50 -23.13 -15.88
C ALA A 85 -32.00 -23.01 -16.24
N PRO A 86 -32.35 -22.87 -17.53
CA PRO A 86 -33.75 -22.84 -17.93
C PRO A 86 -34.39 -24.21 -17.68
N ASP A 87 -35.54 -24.19 -17.00
CA ASP A 87 -36.50 -25.29 -16.90
C ASP A 87 -36.80 -25.82 -18.31
N VAL A 88 -36.30 -27.02 -18.63
CA VAL A 88 -36.73 -27.77 -19.80
C VAL A 88 -37.83 -28.73 -19.33
N ASP A 89 -39.07 -28.30 -19.54
CA ASP A 89 -40.29 -29.10 -19.42
C ASP A 89 -40.14 -30.41 -20.22
N SER A 90 -39.87 -31.50 -19.50
CA SER A 90 -39.87 -32.86 -20.02
C SER A 90 -41.29 -33.41 -20.05
N SER A 91 -42.11 -32.92 -20.97
CA SER A 91 -43.39 -33.55 -21.29
C SER A 91 -43.23 -34.55 -22.45
N ARG A 92 -42.59 -35.69 -22.16
CA ARG A 92 -42.70 -36.92 -22.96
C ARG A 92 -43.29 -38.02 -22.10
N SER A 93 -44.60 -38.24 -22.23
CA SER A 93 -45.22 -39.51 -21.85
C SER A 93 -46.20 -39.94 -22.92
N LYS A 94 -45.74 -40.94 -23.69
CA LYS A 94 -46.50 -41.76 -24.61
C LYS A 94 -46.54 -43.15 -23.99
N ALA A 95 -47.69 -43.57 -23.50
CA ALA A 95 -48.09 -44.94 -23.19
C ALA A 95 -49.60 -44.84 -22.95
N GLY A 96 -50.47 -45.66 -23.51
CA GLY A 96 -50.40 -46.86 -24.32
C GLY A 96 -51.85 -47.31 -24.48
#